data_AF-A0A7K3HIC4-F1
#
_entry.id   AF-A0A7K3HIC4-F1
#
_cell.length_a   1.000
_cell.length_b   1.000
_cell.length_c   1.000
_cell.angle_alpha   90.00
_cell.angle_beta   90.00
_cell.angle_gamma   90.00
#
_symmetry.space_group_name_H-M   'P 1'
#
loop_
_entity.id
_entity.type
_entity.pdbx_description
1 polymer ?
#
loop_
_entity_poly.entity_id
_entity_poly.type
_entity_poly.pdbx_seq_one_letter_code
_entity_poly.pdbx_strand_id
1 'polypeptide(L)'
;PLKDSPVRCGTLVCHWHGLALTGAPFAGWEPYPVHDDGLLVWVRLDAIGGEEPLERPVVPVRPEPGGALPAVYQGVGRCEPEDIVANRLDPWHGAWFHPYSFVDLTVVDTPDGEGTAGEGAGGAAGEDGFAVDVSFKVAGRAVVPVRAVFTAPEPRTVVMHIAEGEGRGSVVETHATPLTAPDPASGRPPRTAVIEAVVAASDRRGFALARAAAPLLR
;
A
#
# COMPACT_ATOMS: atom_id res chain seq x y z
N PRO A 1 -14.80 23.89 3.64
CA PRO A 1 -15.06 22.42 3.68
C PRO A 1 -14.86 21.87 5.10
N LEU A 2 -15.63 20.86 5.51
CA LEU A 2 -15.47 20.28 6.85
C LEU A 2 -14.10 19.63 7.07
N LYS A 3 -13.48 19.08 6.02
CA LYS A 3 -12.11 18.52 6.06
C LYS A 3 -11.04 19.53 6.51
N ASP A 4 -11.30 20.83 6.38
CA ASP A 4 -10.38 21.89 6.78
C ASP A 4 -10.75 22.48 8.16
N SER A 5 -11.63 21.80 8.91
CA SER A 5 -12.11 22.24 10.22
C SER A 5 -11.30 21.59 11.35
N PRO A 6 -11.07 22.29 12.47
CA PRO A 6 -10.34 21.73 13.59
C PRO A 6 -11.13 20.66 14.33
N VAL A 7 -10.42 19.67 14.87
CA VAL A 7 -10.92 18.80 15.92
C VAL A 7 -10.50 19.36 17.29
N ARG A 8 -11.43 19.40 18.24
CA ARG A 8 -11.24 19.84 19.62
C ARG A 8 -11.86 18.82 20.56
N CYS A 9 -11.03 18.17 21.37
CA CYS A 9 -11.46 17.15 22.33
C CYS A 9 -12.38 16.08 21.70
N GLY A 10 -12.02 15.59 20.51
CA GLY A 10 -12.81 14.58 19.78
C GLY A 10 -14.02 15.11 19.00
N THR A 11 -14.25 16.42 18.95
CA THR A 11 -15.35 17.04 18.20
C THR A 11 -14.82 17.83 17.01
N LEU A 12 -15.29 17.54 15.79
CA LEU A 12 -15.01 18.35 14.61
C LEU A 12 -15.88 19.61 14.65
N VAL A 13 -15.26 20.79 14.63
CA VAL A 13 -15.96 22.08 14.73
C VAL A 13 -15.85 22.82 13.42
N CYS A 14 -16.93 22.90 12.65
CA CYS A 14 -16.98 23.58 11.35
C CYS A 14 -16.41 25.01 11.47
N HIS A 15 -15.32 25.30 10.75
CA HIS A 15 -14.62 26.60 10.87
C HIS A 15 -15.46 27.79 10.40
N TRP A 16 -16.56 27.56 9.67
CA TRP A 16 -17.42 28.62 9.17
C TRP A 16 -18.56 28.96 10.13
N HIS A 17 -19.33 27.95 10.56
CA HIS A 17 -20.56 28.18 11.34
C HIS A 17 -20.48 27.70 12.79
N GLY A 18 -19.38 27.05 13.19
CA GLY A 18 -19.21 26.50 14.53
C GLY A 18 -20.01 25.22 14.82
N LEU A 19 -20.63 24.61 13.81
CA LEU A 19 -21.33 23.33 13.95
C LEU A 19 -20.39 22.26 14.51
N ALA A 20 -20.79 21.65 15.63
CA ALA A 20 -20.05 20.61 16.32
C ALA A 20 -20.53 19.22 15.89
N LEU A 21 -19.62 18.39 15.40
CA LEU A 21 -19.87 17.02 14.96
C LEU A 21 -19.01 16.07 15.80
N THR A 22 -19.65 15.17 16.54
CA THR A 22 -19.00 14.19 17.43
C THR A 22 -18.68 12.86 16.74
N GLY A 23 -19.05 12.73 15.47
CA GLY A 23 -18.98 11.47 14.72
C GLY A 23 -20.26 10.63 14.80
N ALA A 24 -21.25 11.00 15.61
CA ALA A 24 -22.57 10.39 15.62
C ALA A 24 -23.44 10.90 14.44
N PRO A 25 -24.47 10.13 14.02
CA PRO A 25 -25.44 10.61 13.03
C PRO A 25 -26.07 11.95 13.44
N PHE A 26 -26.17 12.88 12.50
CA PHE A 26 -26.71 14.21 12.76
C PHE A 26 -27.35 14.83 11.52
N ALA A 27 -28.58 15.33 11.65
CA ALA A 27 -29.28 16.12 10.62
C ALA A 27 -29.23 15.51 9.20
N GLY A 28 -29.51 14.21 9.08
CA GLY A 28 -29.49 13.50 7.80
C GLY A 28 -28.10 13.06 7.32
N TRP A 29 -27.07 13.24 8.14
CA TRP A 29 -25.73 12.73 7.89
C TRP A 29 -25.53 11.46 8.71
N GLU A 30 -25.11 10.40 8.02
CA GLU A 30 -24.72 9.15 8.66
C GLU A 30 -23.20 8.97 8.48
N PRO A 31 -22.46 8.73 9.56
CA PRO A 31 -21.05 8.40 9.46
C PRO A 31 -20.88 7.06 8.74
N TYR A 32 -19.91 6.98 7.83
CA TYR A 32 -19.52 5.69 7.26
C TYR A 32 -18.86 4.81 8.33
N PRO A 33 -19.00 3.47 8.24
CA PRO A 33 -18.18 2.56 9.04
C PRO A 33 -16.69 2.80 8.76
N VAL A 34 -15.90 2.88 9.84
CA VAL A 34 -14.46 3.14 9.79
C VAL A 34 -13.70 2.08 10.58
N HIS A 35 -12.56 1.64 10.04
CA HIS A 35 -11.59 0.82 10.75
C HIS A 35 -10.24 1.52 10.74
N ASP A 36 -9.67 1.78 11.92
CA ASP A 36 -8.30 2.28 12.08
C ASP A 36 -7.42 1.08 12.48
N ASP A 37 -6.47 0.71 11.61
CA ASP A 37 -5.55 -0.41 11.85
C ASP A 37 -4.22 0.02 12.50
N GLY A 38 -4.09 1.32 12.84
CA GLY A 38 -2.89 1.93 13.41
C GLY A 38 -1.89 2.47 12.38
N LEU A 39 -2.07 2.17 11.09
CA LEU A 39 -1.29 2.71 9.97
C LEU A 39 -2.17 3.41 8.94
N LEU A 40 -3.27 2.75 8.54
CA LEU A 40 -4.26 3.23 7.59
C LEU A 40 -5.64 3.32 8.25
N VAL A 41 -6.42 4.30 7.80
CA VAL A 41 -7.82 4.45 8.15
C VAL A 41 -8.67 4.03 6.96
N TRP A 42 -9.47 3.00 7.16
CA TRP A 42 -10.30 2.37 6.15
C TRP A 42 -11.74 2.86 6.30
N VAL A 43 -12.39 3.20 5.19
CA VAL A 43 -13.78 3.64 5.15
C VAL A 43 -14.57 2.69 4.27
N ARG A 44 -15.69 2.17 4.79
CA ARG A 44 -16.55 1.26 4.03
C ARG A 44 -17.61 2.02 3.24
N LEU A 45 -17.65 1.79 1.92
CA LEU A 45 -18.54 2.48 0.98
C LEU A 45 -19.53 1.50 0.33
N ASP A 46 -20.42 0.95 1.16
CA ASP A 46 -21.32 -0.17 0.84
C ASP A 46 -22.17 0.06 -0.44
N ALA A 47 -22.53 1.31 -0.73
CA ALA A 47 -23.39 1.66 -1.86
C ALA A 47 -22.66 1.90 -3.19
N ILE A 48 -21.32 1.91 -3.21
CA ILE A 48 -20.52 2.34 -4.39
C ILE A 48 -19.84 1.17 -5.11
N GLY A 49 -19.42 0.13 -4.38
CA GLY A 49 -18.57 -0.93 -4.92
C GLY A 49 -19.29 -2.04 -5.68
N GLY A 50 -20.59 -2.23 -5.47
CA GLY A 50 -21.35 -3.38 -6.03
C GLY A 50 -20.94 -4.76 -5.48
N GLU A 51 -19.89 -4.81 -4.66
CA GLU A 51 -19.37 -5.97 -3.95
C GLU A 51 -20.04 -6.10 -2.59
N GLU A 52 -20.16 -7.32 -2.07
CA GLU A 52 -20.65 -7.56 -0.71
C GLU A 52 -19.66 -6.94 0.31
N PRO A 53 -20.09 -6.01 1.18
CA PRO A 53 -19.18 -5.36 2.12
C PRO A 53 -18.60 -6.34 3.14
N LEU A 54 -17.28 -6.30 3.32
CA LEU A 54 -16.63 -7.05 4.39
C LEU A 54 -16.84 -6.38 5.76
N GLU A 55 -16.81 -7.17 6.83
CA GLU A 55 -16.86 -6.64 8.21
C GLU A 55 -15.58 -5.86 8.52
N ARG A 56 -14.43 -6.32 8.01
CA ARG A 56 -13.11 -5.73 8.21
C ARG A 56 -12.33 -5.68 6.89
N PRO A 57 -11.43 -4.70 6.72
CA PRO A 57 -10.54 -4.66 5.56
C PRO A 57 -9.57 -5.86 5.56
N VAL A 58 -9.14 -6.27 4.37
CA VAL A 58 -8.11 -7.31 4.22
C VAL A 58 -6.73 -6.66 4.43
N VAL A 59 -6.28 -6.65 5.69
CA VAL A 59 -4.96 -6.12 6.06
C VAL A 59 -3.91 -7.23 5.93
N PRO A 60 -2.84 -7.04 5.13
CA PRO A 60 -1.79 -8.04 5.00
C PRO A 60 -0.95 -8.15 6.27
N VAL A 61 -0.19 -9.24 6.37
CA VAL A 61 0.76 -9.43 7.47
C VAL A 61 1.85 -8.37 7.39
N ARG A 62 2.01 -7.60 8.47
CA ARG A 62 3.05 -6.58 8.66
C ARG A 62 4.02 -7.01 9.77
N PRO A 63 5.26 -6.49 9.77
CA PRO A 63 6.11 -6.54 10.96
C PRO A 63 5.43 -5.98 12.20
N GLU A 64 5.84 -6.48 13.37
CA GLU A 64 5.41 -5.93 14.66
C GLU A 64 5.65 -4.41 14.73
N PRO A 65 4.67 -3.59 15.17
CA PRO A 65 4.78 -2.12 15.14
C PRO A 65 6.00 -1.54 15.86
N GLY A 66 6.43 -2.15 16.97
CA GLY A 66 7.65 -1.75 17.69
C GLY A 66 8.95 -2.19 17.00
N GLY A 67 8.85 -3.13 16.07
CA GLY A 67 9.91 -3.72 15.25
C GLY A 67 10.27 -2.89 14.01
N ALA A 68 9.36 -2.06 13.53
CA ALA A 68 9.42 -1.51 12.18
C ALA A 68 9.39 0.01 12.10
N LEU A 69 9.65 0.51 10.90
CA LEU A 69 9.52 1.92 10.53
C LEU A 69 8.41 2.05 9.47
N PRO A 70 7.23 2.59 9.85
CA PRO A 70 6.16 2.81 8.90
C PRO A 70 6.25 4.20 8.23
N ALA A 71 5.88 4.25 6.95
CA ALA A 71 5.67 5.46 6.17
C ALA A 71 4.47 5.26 5.23
N VAL A 72 3.70 6.33 4.99
CA VAL A 72 2.56 6.32 4.06
C VAL A 72 2.74 7.43 3.05
N TYR A 73 2.61 7.07 1.77
CA TYR A 73 2.50 8.01 0.67
C TYR A 73 1.07 8.02 0.14
N GLN A 74 0.60 9.20 -0.26
CA GLN A 74 -0.68 9.38 -0.96
C GLN A 74 -0.48 10.23 -2.20
N GLY A 75 -0.90 9.70 -3.35
CA GLY A 75 -0.92 10.39 -4.64
C GLY A 75 -2.28 10.28 -5.32
N VAL A 76 -2.50 11.08 -6.37
CA VAL A 76 -3.68 10.93 -7.23
C VAL A 76 -3.25 10.89 -8.70
N GLY A 77 -3.55 9.77 -9.36
CA GLY A 77 -3.33 9.56 -10.79
C GLY A 77 -4.52 10.00 -11.64
N ARG A 78 -4.29 10.17 -12.94
CA ARG A 78 -5.31 10.27 -13.99
C ARG A 78 -5.37 8.96 -14.75
N CYS A 79 -5.86 7.93 -14.08
CA CYS A 79 -5.89 6.55 -14.54
C CYS A 79 -6.97 5.80 -13.77
N GLU A 80 -7.36 4.64 -14.28
CA GLU A 80 -8.24 3.73 -13.57
C GLU A 80 -7.46 2.96 -12.49
N PRO A 81 -8.13 2.37 -11.49
CA PRO A 81 -7.46 1.52 -10.50
C PRO A 81 -6.70 0.35 -11.12
N GLU A 82 -7.23 -0.24 -12.19
CA GLU A 82 -6.63 -1.38 -12.88
C GLU A 82 -5.27 -1.02 -13.51
N ASP A 83 -5.10 0.23 -13.98
CA ASP A 83 -3.82 0.72 -14.50
C ASP A 83 -2.75 0.76 -13.41
N ILE A 84 -3.12 1.11 -12.18
CA ILE A 84 -2.21 1.11 -11.02
C ILE A 84 -1.83 -0.32 -10.66
N VAL A 85 -2.80 -1.22 -10.55
CA VAL A 85 -2.57 -2.63 -10.21
C VAL A 85 -1.68 -3.28 -11.28
N ALA A 86 -1.99 -3.10 -12.55
CA ALA A 86 -1.19 -3.61 -13.67
C ALA A 86 0.24 -3.05 -13.62
N ASN A 87 0.41 -1.75 -13.34
CA ASN A 87 1.74 -1.16 -13.20
C ASN A 87 2.52 -1.76 -12.02
N ARG A 88 1.89 -1.94 -10.85
CA ARG A 88 2.58 -2.46 -9.66
C ARG A 88 2.91 -3.95 -9.76
N LEU A 89 2.13 -4.71 -10.53
CA LEU A 89 2.38 -6.12 -10.80
C LEU A 89 3.28 -6.35 -12.03
N ASP A 90 3.66 -5.32 -12.78
CA ASP A 90 4.63 -5.45 -13.87
C ASP A 90 6.07 -5.42 -13.31
N PRO A 91 6.81 -6.54 -13.21
CA PRO A 91 8.17 -6.52 -12.69
C PRO A 91 9.13 -5.68 -13.56
N TRP A 92 8.83 -5.48 -14.84
CA TRP A 92 9.74 -4.81 -15.78
C TRP A 92 9.73 -3.29 -15.66
N HIS A 93 8.68 -2.67 -15.09
CA HIS A 93 8.64 -1.23 -14.89
C HIS A 93 9.82 -0.74 -14.03
N GLY A 94 10.27 -1.54 -13.06
CA GLY A 94 11.40 -1.22 -12.19
C GLY A 94 12.73 -1.12 -12.94
N ALA A 95 12.98 -2.06 -13.85
CA ALA A 95 14.20 -2.07 -14.66
C ALA A 95 14.27 -0.88 -15.63
N TRP A 96 13.12 -0.39 -16.12
CA TRP A 96 13.07 0.68 -17.12
C TRP A 96 12.94 2.09 -16.50
N PHE A 97 12.06 2.27 -15.51
CA PHE A 97 11.78 3.58 -14.89
C PHE A 97 12.60 3.86 -13.64
N HIS A 98 13.20 2.83 -13.04
CA HIS A 98 14.00 2.97 -11.81
C HIS A 98 15.39 2.33 -11.95
N PRO A 99 16.20 2.73 -12.97
CA PRO A 99 17.51 2.12 -13.26
C PRO A 99 18.56 2.29 -12.14
N TYR A 100 18.27 3.13 -11.15
CA TYR A 100 19.11 3.34 -9.97
C TYR A 100 18.71 2.50 -8.75
N SER A 101 17.49 1.94 -8.75
CA SER A 101 16.92 1.19 -7.62
C SER A 101 16.83 -0.30 -7.91
N PHE A 102 16.63 -0.69 -9.18
CA PHE A 102 16.50 -2.08 -9.62
C PHE A 102 17.59 -2.38 -10.64
N VAL A 103 18.53 -3.24 -10.27
CA VAL A 103 19.44 -3.88 -11.23
C VAL A 103 19.30 -5.39 -11.08
N ASP A 104 19.63 -6.15 -12.13
CA ASP A 104 19.67 -7.63 -12.10
C ASP A 104 18.35 -8.29 -11.67
N LEU A 105 17.24 -7.89 -12.31
CA LEU A 105 15.92 -8.44 -12.04
C LEU A 105 15.75 -9.82 -12.68
N THR A 106 15.37 -10.81 -11.87
CA THR A 106 15.01 -12.16 -12.33
C THR A 106 13.66 -12.57 -11.74
N VAL A 107 12.70 -12.95 -12.57
CA VAL A 107 11.43 -13.56 -12.11
C VAL A 107 11.69 -15.03 -11.82
N VAL A 108 11.63 -15.40 -10.53
CA VAL A 108 12.03 -16.74 -10.08
C VAL A 108 10.86 -17.70 -9.92
N ASP A 109 9.66 -17.18 -9.68
CA ASP A 109 8.44 -17.99 -9.52
C ASP A 109 7.21 -17.20 -9.98
N THR A 110 6.22 -17.88 -10.55
CA THR A 110 4.94 -17.32 -11.00
C THR A 110 3.79 -18.23 -10.58
N PRO A 111 2.53 -17.73 -10.50
CA PRO A 111 1.37 -18.53 -10.12
C PRO A 111 1.21 -19.83 -10.92
N ASP A 112 1.54 -19.80 -12.21
CA ASP A 112 1.44 -20.95 -13.12
C ASP A 112 2.69 -21.85 -13.11
N GLY A 113 3.69 -21.56 -12.27
CA GLY A 113 4.92 -22.36 -12.13
C GLY A 113 5.93 -22.22 -13.27
N GLU A 114 5.80 -21.19 -14.12
CA GLU A 114 6.67 -20.95 -15.29
C GLU A 114 7.97 -20.17 -14.97
N GLY A 115 8.29 -19.96 -13.69
CA GLY A 115 9.49 -19.25 -13.24
C GLY A 115 10.81 -19.94 -13.61
N THR A 116 11.92 -19.19 -13.65
CA THR A 116 13.23 -19.72 -14.09
C THR A 116 13.93 -20.63 -13.08
N ALA A 117 13.35 -20.85 -11.89
CA ALA A 117 13.94 -21.70 -10.87
C ALA A 117 13.46 -23.17 -11.02
N GLY A 118 14.37 -24.07 -11.40
CA GLY A 118 14.05 -25.51 -11.54
C GLY A 118 13.58 -26.14 -10.23
N GLU A 119 12.54 -26.99 -10.31
CA GLU A 119 11.95 -28.01 -9.40
C GLU A 119 12.13 -27.91 -7.85
N GLY A 120 12.62 -26.81 -7.28
CA GLY A 120 12.96 -26.69 -5.86
C GLY A 120 12.79 -25.31 -5.25
N ALA A 121 12.19 -24.36 -5.97
CA ALA A 121 11.87 -23.01 -5.48
C ALA A 121 10.36 -22.76 -5.25
N GLY A 122 9.51 -23.74 -5.59
CA GLY A 122 8.06 -23.66 -5.37
C GLY A 122 7.75 -23.68 -3.88
N GLY A 123 7.43 -22.53 -3.30
CA GLY A 123 7.05 -22.43 -1.89
C GLY A 123 7.16 -21.06 -1.24
N ALA A 124 7.67 -20.04 -1.95
CA ALA A 124 7.72 -18.67 -1.40
C ALA A 124 6.52 -17.81 -1.84
N ALA A 125 6.10 -17.94 -3.10
CA ALA A 125 4.82 -17.43 -3.56
C ALA A 125 3.75 -18.52 -3.36
N GLY A 126 2.62 -18.17 -2.75
CA GLY A 126 1.44 -19.05 -2.80
C GLY A 126 0.89 -19.17 -4.22
N GLU A 127 -0.22 -19.88 -4.38
CA GLU A 127 -0.86 -20.14 -5.69
C GLU A 127 -1.16 -18.88 -6.52
N ASP A 128 -1.27 -17.70 -5.89
CA ASP A 128 -1.58 -16.41 -6.53
C ASP A 128 -0.45 -15.35 -6.40
N GLY A 129 0.80 -15.77 -6.14
CA GLY A 129 1.94 -14.87 -5.99
C GLY A 129 2.98 -15.02 -7.11
N PHE A 130 3.77 -13.97 -7.35
CA PHE A 130 5.01 -14.10 -8.13
C PHE A 130 6.20 -13.59 -7.31
N ALA A 131 7.36 -14.24 -7.49
CA ALA A 131 8.58 -13.91 -6.77
C ALA A 131 9.64 -13.38 -7.73
N VAL A 132 10.33 -12.34 -7.29
CA VAL A 132 11.36 -11.66 -8.06
C VAL A 132 12.60 -11.49 -7.22
N ASP A 133 13.74 -11.89 -7.78
CA ASP A 133 15.04 -11.52 -7.25
C ASP A 133 15.42 -10.15 -7.81
N VAL A 134 15.64 -9.20 -6.91
CA VAL A 134 16.00 -7.82 -7.23
C VAL A 134 17.23 -7.43 -6.44
N SER A 135 18.13 -6.71 -7.10
CA SER A 135 19.30 -6.14 -6.47
C SER A 135 19.11 -4.65 -6.19
N PHE A 136 18.98 -4.28 -4.91
CA PHE A 136 18.87 -2.88 -4.48
C PHE A 136 20.24 -2.23 -4.32
N LYS A 137 20.43 -1.03 -4.86
CA LYS A 137 21.63 -0.22 -4.57
C LYS A 137 21.48 0.46 -3.21
N VAL A 138 22.39 0.16 -2.30
CA VAL A 138 22.54 0.85 -1.02
C VAL A 138 23.80 1.69 -1.09
N ALA A 139 23.67 3.03 -1.06
CA ALA A 139 24.74 4.03 -1.00
C ALA A 139 26.10 3.64 -1.66
N GLY A 140 26.39 4.20 -2.84
CA GLY A 140 27.64 3.94 -3.57
C GLY A 140 27.50 2.78 -4.56
N ARG A 141 28.43 1.81 -4.53
CA ARG A 141 28.44 0.64 -5.45
C ARG A 141 27.91 -0.65 -4.82
N ALA A 142 27.49 -0.62 -3.54
CA ALA A 142 27.00 -1.82 -2.88
C ALA A 142 25.59 -2.15 -3.38
N VAL A 143 25.42 -3.39 -3.80
CA VAL A 143 24.16 -3.96 -4.26
C VAL A 143 23.81 -5.09 -3.31
N VAL A 144 22.59 -5.09 -2.79
CA VAL A 144 22.11 -6.15 -1.90
C VAL A 144 20.97 -6.88 -2.62
N PRO A 145 21.17 -8.17 -2.97
CA PRO A 145 20.10 -8.96 -3.54
C PRO A 145 19.05 -9.21 -2.46
N VAL A 146 17.80 -9.14 -2.87
CA VAL A 146 16.64 -9.51 -2.08
C VAL A 146 15.71 -10.39 -2.92
N ARG A 147 14.89 -11.18 -2.24
CA ARG A 147 13.72 -11.81 -2.85
C ARG A 147 12.48 -11.05 -2.42
N ALA A 148 11.76 -10.50 -3.38
CA ALA A 148 10.46 -9.87 -3.17
C ALA A 148 9.34 -10.78 -3.69
N VAL A 149 8.28 -10.95 -2.92
CA VAL A 149 7.07 -11.70 -3.29
C VAL A 149 5.93 -10.72 -3.44
N PHE A 150 5.27 -10.74 -4.59
CA PHE A 150 4.12 -9.90 -4.89
C PHE A 150 2.84 -10.73 -4.86
N THR A 151 1.79 -10.19 -4.27
CA THR A 151 0.45 -10.78 -4.21
C THR A 151 -0.61 -9.70 -4.43
N ALA A 152 -1.80 -10.11 -4.87
CA ALA A 152 -2.96 -9.25 -5.02
C ALA A 152 -4.12 -9.78 -4.16
N PRO A 153 -4.13 -9.54 -2.83
CA PRO A 153 -5.12 -10.11 -1.93
C PRO A 153 -6.55 -9.60 -2.18
N GLU A 154 -6.69 -8.45 -2.86
CA GLU A 154 -7.96 -7.88 -3.29
C GLU A 154 -7.79 -7.21 -4.67
N PRO A 155 -8.86 -6.99 -5.45
CA PRO A 155 -8.78 -6.45 -6.82
C PRO A 155 -8.10 -5.07 -6.95
N ARG A 156 -8.01 -4.32 -5.84
CA ARG A 156 -7.47 -2.96 -5.79
C ARG A 156 -6.26 -2.84 -4.85
N THR A 157 -5.70 -3.98 -4.42
CA THR A 157 -4.60 -4.03 -3.47
C THR A 157 -3.47 -4.88 -4.02
N VAL A 158 -2.26 -4.34 -4.04
CA VAL A 158 -1.02 -5.08 -4.34
C VAL A 158 -0.14 -5.05 -3.10
N VAL A 159 0.39 -6.20 -2.71
CA VAL A 159 1.28 -6.34 -1.56
C VAL A 159 2.60 -6.94 -2.02
N MET A 160 3.70 -6.29 -1.64
CA MET A 160 5.06 -6.78 -1.84
C MET A 160 5.70 -7.07 -0.47
N HIS A 161 6.12 -8.32 -0.25
CA HIS A 161 6.91 -8.71 0.92
C HIS A 161 8.36 -8.97 0.54
N ILE A 162 9.31 -8.47 1.35
CA ILE A 162 10.70 -8.91 1.25
C ILE A 162 10.84 -10.25 2.00
N ALA A 163 10.88 -11.35 1.25
CA ALA A 163 10.95 -12.71 1.79
C ALA A 163 12.37 -13.10 2.21
N GLU A 164 13.39 -12.63 1.49
CA GLU A 164 14.80 -12.95 1.75
C GLU A 164 15.71 -11.73 1.52
N GLY A 165 16.87 -11.73 2.18
CA GLY A 165 17.89 -10.68 2.05
C GLY A 165 17.74 -9.53 3.05
N GLU A 166 18.36 -8.39 2.73
CA GLU A 166 18.24 -7.19 3.55
C GLU A 166 16.82 -6.65 3.52
N GLY A 167 16.29 -6.28 4.69
CA GLY A 167 14.92 -5.80 4.77
C GLY A 167 13.89 -6.92 4.95
N ARG A 168 14.31 -8.18 5.12
CA ARG A 168 13.42 -9.33 5.31
C ARG A 168 12.31 -9.04 6.31
N GLY A 169 11.08 -9.36 5.93
CA GLY A 169 9.86 -9.08 6.69
C GLY A 169 9.23 -7.73 6.36
N SER A 170 9.93 -6.82 5.69
CA SER A 170 9.34 -5.56 5.22
C SER A 170 8.18 -5.83 4.27
N VAL A 171 7.18 -4.95 4.32
CA VAL A 171 6.02 -5.00 3.43
C VAL A 171 5.76 -3.64 2.81
N VAL A 172 5.34 -3.64 1.55
CA VAL A 172 4.79 -2.49 0.83
C VAL A 172 3.40 -2.85 0.34
N GLU A 173 2.43 -2.03 0.68
CA GLU A 173 1.04 -2.17 0.29
C GLU A 173 0.69 -1.02 -0.64
N THR A 174 0.08 -1.31 -1.77
CA THR A 174 -0.48 -0.32 -2.68
C THR A 174 -1.98 -0.51 -2.73
N HIS A 175 -2.75 0.54 -2.42
CA HIS A 175 -4.20 0.57 -2.53
C HIS A 175 -4.64 1.59 -3.58
N ALA A 176 -5.44 1.15 -4.53
CA ALA A 176 -6.00 1.97 -5.60
C ALA A 176 -7.48 2.29 -5.33
N THR A 177 -7.78 3.51 -4.92
CA THR A 177 -9.16 3.95 -4.62
C THR A 177 -9.69 4.85 -5.74
N PRO A 178 -10.78 4.47 -6.46
CA PRO A 178 -11.37 5.33 -7.47
C PRO A 178 -11.98 6.59 -6.83
N LEU A 179 -11.66 7.76 -7.40
CA LEU A 179 -12.17 9.08 -6.97
C LEU A 179 -13.19 9.68 -7.94
N THR A 180 -13.34 9.08 -9.11
CA THR A 180 -14.34 9.44 -10.11
C THR A 180 -15.24 8.23 -10.31
N ALA A 181 -16.56 8.45 -10.38
CA ALA A 181 -17.48 7.38 -10.73
C ALA A 181 -17.22 6.89 -12.17
N PRO A 182 -17.41 5.60 -12.46
CA PRO A 182 -17.37 5.08 -13.82
C PRO A 182 -18.56 5.63 -14.62
N ASP A 183 -18.40 6.82 -15.19
CA ASP A 183 -19.39 7.45 -16.07
C ASP A 183 -18.73 7.85 -17.40
N PRO A 184 -18.79 6.96 -18.41
CA PRO A 184 -18.25 7.23 -19.74
C PRO A 184 -18.93 8.43 -20.44
N ALA A 185 -20.18 8.75 -20.07
CA ALA A 185 -20.92 9.85 -20.67
C ALA A 185 -20.49 11.22 -20.13
N SER A 186 -19.87 11.26 -18.94
CA SER A 186 -19.39 12.51 -18.32
C SER A 186 -18.21 13.15 -19.07
N GLY A 187 -17.47 12.38 -19.87
CA GLY A 187 -16.23 12.81 -20.51
C GLY A 187 -15.11 13.19 -19.54
N ARG A 188 -15.29 12.98 -18.23
CA ARG A 188 -14.30 13.31 -17.21
C ARG A 188 -13.27 12.18 -17.15
N PRO A 189 -11.96 12.48 -17.20
CA PRO A 189 -10.95 11.44 -17.09
C PRO A 189 -11.02 10.78 -15.71
N PRO A 190 -10.78 9.46 -15.62
CA PRO A 190 -10.75 8.76 -14.35
C PRO A 190 -9.65 9.31 -13.46
N ARG A 191 -9.89 9.23 -12.16
CA ARG A 191 -8.92 9.64 -11.14
C ARG A 191 -8.90 8.59 -10.07
N THR A 192 -7.70 8.19 -9.67
CA THR A 192 -7.48 7.16 -8.67
C THR A 192 -6.54 7.69 -7.61
N ALA A 193 -6.93 7.62 -6.35
CA ALA A 193 -6.00 7.80 -5.25
C ALA A 193 -5.15 6.54 -5.12
N VAL A 194 -3.84 6.73 -5.03
CA VAL A 194 -2.88 5.67 -4.76
C VAL A 194 -2.35 5.91 -3.36
N ILE A 195 -2.58 4.96 -2.47
CA ILE A 195 -2.06 4.96 -1.11
C ILE A 195 -1.01 3.87 -1.04
N GLU A 196 0.23 4.24 -0.70
CA GLU A 196 1.33 3.29 -0.52
C GLU A 196 1.75 3.28 0.94
N ALA A 197 1.52 2.16 1.62
CA ALA A 197 1.95 1.95 2.99
C ALA A 197 3.22 1.08 2.99
N VAL A 198 4.31 1.64 3.51
CA VAL A 198 5.59 0.95 3.63
C VAL A 198 5.85 0.68 5.10
N VAL A 199 6.03 -0.59 5.47
CA VAL A 199 6.44 -1.00 6.82
C VAL A 199 7.79 -1.69 6.71
N ALA A 200 8.85 -0.91 6.89
CA ALA A 200 10.22 -1.41 6.78
C ALA A 200 10.67 -2.10 8.07
N ALA A 201 11.37 -3.23 7.94
CA ALA A 201 12.00 -3.97 9.03
C ALA A 201 13.44 -4.31 8.64
N SER A 202 14.38 -4.25 9.58
CA SER A 202 15.76 -4.72 9.39
C SER A 202 16.39 -5.03 10.73
N ASP A 203 17.17 -6.12 10.77
CA ASP A 203 17.94 -6.54 11.94
C ASP A 203 19.24 -5.72 12.14
N ARG A 204 19.54 -4.77 11.24
CA ARG A 204 20.73 -3.93 11.34
C ARG A 204 20.64 -2.96 12.51
N ARG A 205 21.74 -2.82 13.25
CA ARG A 205 21.85 -1.84 14.35
C ARG A 205 21.55 -0.40 13.91
N GLY A 206 21.96 -0.01 12.70
CA GLY A 206 21.69 1.32 12.15
C GLY A 206 20.19 1.57 11.90
N PHE A 207 19.43 0.52 11.59
CA PHE A 207 17.98 0.61 11.41
C PHE A 207 17.28 0.90 12.74
N ALA A 208 17.74 0.31 13.84
CA ALA A 208 17.22 0.62 15.17
C ALA A 208 17.37 2.11 15.53
N LEU A 209 18.47 2.76 15.11
CA LEU A 209 18.68 4.19 15.28
C LEU A 209 17.72 5.02 14.40
N ALA A 210 17.56 4.64 13.13
CA ALA A 210 16.62 5.31 12.21
C ALA A 210 15.18 5.25 12.75
N ARG A 211 14.75 4.08 13.26
CA ARG A 211 13.45 3.90 13.90
C ARG A 211 13.30 4.76 15.16
N ALA A 212 14.32 4.85 16.01
CA ALA A 212 14.30 5.71 17.20
C ALA A 212 14.18 7.20 16.86
N ALA A 213 14.71 7.63 15.71
CA ALA A 213 14.63 9.01 15.24
C ALA A 213 13.32 9.33 14.47
N ALA A 214 12.54 8.33 14.08
CA ALA A 214 11.36 8.48 13.22
C ALA A 214 10.32 9.51 13.71
N PRO A 215 10.00 9.63 15.01
CA PRO A 215 9.05 10.64 15.49
C PRO A 215 9.47 12.08 15.22
N LEU A 216 10.76 12.35 14.98
CA LEU A 216 11.28 13.69 14.69
C LEU A 216 11.07 14.14 13.23
N LEU A 217 10.63 13.21 12.36
CA LEU A 217 10.44 13.45 10.92
C LEU A 217 8.96 13.50 10.52
N ARG A 218 8.04 13.39 11.49
CA ARG A 218 6.58 13.39 11.27
C ARG A 218 5.97 14.75 11.54
#